data_AF-A0A1S9CVL0-F1
#
_entry.id   AF-A0A1S9CVL0-F1
#
_cell.length_a   1.000
_cell.length_b   1.000
_cell.length_c   1.000
_cell.angle_alpha   90.00
_cell.angle_beta   90.00
_cell.angle_gamma   90.00
#
_symmetry.space_group_name_H-M   'P 1'
#
loop_
_entity.id
_entity.type
_entity.pdbx_description
1 polymer ?
#
loop_
_entity_poly.entity_id
_entity_poly.type
_entity_poly.pdbx_seq_one_letter_code
_entity_poly.pdbx_strand_id
1 'polypeptide(L)'
;MRVDPKTREVRRWPLPEDAANANLNTATFDQRGHIWFTGQNGFYGRLDPATDDMKVWKAPRGRGPYGITTAPSGEVYYASLAGNHIARIDVETGEATVIEPPTPAQGCAARLVRLARPHLGELLEHRPSRHVRSGDACMARMEAAGR
;
A
#
# COMPACT_ATOMS: atom_id res chain seq x y z
N MET A 1 -7.48 -5.15 14.25
CA MET A 1 -8.65 -5.39 15.14
C MET A 1 -9.93 -5.13 14.36
N ARG A 2 -11.05 -5.73 14.75
CA ARG A 2 -12.40 -5.45 14.23
C ARG A 2 -13.28 -5.08 15.41
N VAL A 3 -14.13 -4.09 15.22
CA VAL A 3 -15.12 -3.67 16.22
C VAL A 3 -16.50 -3.90 15.62
N ASP A 4 -17.36 -4.62 16.33
CA ASP A 4 -18.77 -4.70 15.97
C ASP A 4 -19.44 -3.35 16.25
N PRO A 5 -20.06 -2.69 15.26
CA PRO A 5 -20.61 -1.35 15.44
C PRO A 5 -21.88 -1.31 16.32
N LYS A 6 -22.57 -2.44 16.51
CA LYS A 6 -23.79 -2.54 17.32
C LYS A 6 -23.47 -2.89 18.77
N THR A 7 -22.66 -3.94 18.98
CA THR A 7 -22.36 -4.47 20.31
C THR A 7 -21.12 -3.84 20.93
N ARG A 8 -20.29 -3.17 20.12
CA ARG A 8 -18.95 -2.66 20.50
C ARG A 8 -17.97 -3.76 20.89
N GLU A 9 -18.28 -5.02 20.60
CA GLU A 9 -17.35 -6.13 20.81
C GLU A 9 -16.12 -5.95 19.95
N VAL A 10 -14.95 -6.14 20.56
CA VAL A 10 -13.66 -5.97 19.90
C VAL A 10 -13.01 -7.33 19.69
N ARG A 11 -12.80 -7.68 18.42
CA ARG A 11 -11.98 -8.82 18.03
C ARG A 11 -10.57 -8.38 17.66
N ARG A 12 -9.57 -9.08 18.18
CA ARG A 12 -8.15 -8.81 17.91
C ARG A 12 -7.52 -10.04 17.27
N TRP A 13 -6.65 -9.79 16.30
CA TRP A 13 -5.75 -10.78 15.72
C TRP A 13 -4.33 -10.31 16.06
N PRO A 14 -3.59 -11.04 16.92
CA PRO A 14 -2.21 -10.71 17.19
C PRO A 14 -1.35 -11.00 15.95
N LEU A 15 -0.25 -10.26 15.81
CA LEU A 15 0.78 -10.64 14.85
C LEU A 15 1.57 -11.84 15.40
N PRO A 16 2.18 -12.66 14.53
CA PRO A 16 3.22 -13.61 14.93
C PRO A 16 4.33 -12.94 15.76
N GLU A 17 4.95 -13.70 16.67
CA GLU A 17 5.92 -13.17 17.64
C GLU A 17 7.13 -12.50 16.95
N ASP A 18 7.61 -13.08 15.86
CA ASP A 18 8.73 -12.56 15.06
C ASP A 18 8.41 -11.24 14.35
N ALA A 19 7.13 -10.88 14.24
CA ALA A 19 6.63 -9.63 13.71
C ALA A 19 5.93 -8.76 14.77
N ALA A 20 6.03 -9.08 16.06
CA ALA A 20 5.33 -8.36 17.13
C ALA A 20 5.69 -6.87 17.17
N ASN A 21 6.91 -6.51 16.76
CA ASN A 21 7.39 -5.14 16.68
C ASN A 21 7.16 -4.50 15.30
N ALA A 22 6.26 -5.00 14.44
CA ALA A 22 6.13 -4.56 13.05
C ALA A 22 5.91 -3.04 12.86
N ASN A 23 5.41 -2.33 13.89
CA ASN A 23 5.06 -0.91 13.81
C ASN A 23 4.06 -0.66 12.67
N LEU A 24 2.87 -1.27 12.82
CA LEU A 24 1.79 -1.24 11.85
C LEU A 24 1.41 0.20 11.49
N ASN A 25 1.13 0.43 10.20
CA ASN A 25 0.91 1.78 9.68
C ASN A 25 -0.41 1.90 8.91
N THR A 26 -0.48 1.35 7.70
CA THR A 26 -1.63 1.49 6.81
C THR A 26 -2.15 0.10 6.41
N ALA A 27 -3.44 0.01 6.09
CA ALA A 27 -4.06 -1.20 5.59
C ALA A 27 -5.05 -0.90 4.45
N THR A 28 -5.34 -1.92 3.65
CA THR A 28 -6.32 -1.88 2.56
C THR A 28 -7.01 -3.24 2.41
N PHE A 29 -8.19 -3.26 1.81
CA PHE A 29 -8.88 -4.50 1.45
C PHE A 29 -8.54 -4.89 0.01
N ASP A 30 -8.27 -6.17 -0.23
CA ASP A 30 -8.27 -6.70 -1.60
C ASP A 30 -9.71 -7.02 -2.07
N GLN A 31 -9.83 -7.43 -3.33
CA GLN A 31 -11.14 -7.78 -3.92
C GLN A 31 -11.76 -9.06 -3.35
N ARG A 32 -11.00 -9.84 -2.58
CA ARG A 32 -11.44 -11.08 -1.92
C ARG A 32 -11.84 -10.84 -0.46
N GLY A 33 -11.70 -9.62 0.04
CA GLY A 33 -12.02 -9.25 1.41
C GLY A 33 -10.89 -9.50 2.41
N HIS A 34 -9.69 -9.87 1.95
CA HIS A 34 -8.53 -9.92 2.84
C HIS A 34 -8.02 -8.52 3.13
N ILE A 35 -7.41 -8.35 4.29
CA ILE A 35 -6.80 -7.10 4.72
C ILE A 35 -5.30 -7.20 4.50
N TRP A 36 -4.77 -6.39 3.60
CA TRP A 36 -3.33 -6.21 3.42
C TRP A 36 -2.85 -5.02 4.24
N PHE A 37 -1.67 -5.12 4.85
CA PHE A 37 -1.14 -4.08 5.72
C PHE A 37 0.38 -3.95 5.63
N THR A 38 0.88 -2.81 6.11
CA THR A 38 2.32 -2.49 6.22
C THR A 38 2.73 -2.30 7.67
N GLY A 39 4.00 -2.61 7.94
CA GLY A 39 4.71 -2.35 9.19
C GLY A 39 6.05 -1.69 8.92
N GLN A 40 6.27 -0.49 9.48
CA GLN A 40 7.44 0.34 9.18
C GLN A 40 8.76 -0.29 9.61
N ASN A 41 8.75 -1.24 10.55
CA ASN A 41 9.94 -1.97 10.97
C ASN A 41 10.39 -3.04 9.95
N GLY A 42 9.80 -3.06 8.75
CA GLY A 42 10.24 -3.85 7.62
C GLY A 42 9.36 -5.06 7.33
N PHE A 43 8.06 -4.89 7.56
CA PHE A 43 7.07 -5.94 7.41
C PHE A 43 5.92 -5.49 6.52
N TYR A 44 5.28 -6.46 5.88
CA TYR A 44 3.95 -6.33 5.31
C TYR A 44 3.22 -7.64 5.57
N GLY A 45 1.90 -7.65 5.46
CA GLY A 45 1.12 -8.83 5.82
C GLY A 45 -0.28 -8.82 5.27
N ARG A 46 -0.96 -9.94 5.50
CA ARG A 46 -2.32 -10.22 5.10
C ARG A 46 -3.06 -10.89 6.25
N LEU A 47 -4.28 -10.43 6.51
CA LEU A 47 -5.24 -11.09 7.38
C LEU A 47 -6.46 -11.51 6.56
N ASP A 48 -6.84 -12.78 6.65
CA ASP A 48 -8.18 -13.24 6.29
C ASP A 48 -9.07 -13.24 7.55
N PRO A 49 -10.02 -12.29 7.69
CA PRO A 49 -10.87 -12.22 8.87
C PRO A 49 -11.97 -13.29 8.91
N ALA A 50 -12.19 -14.04 7.83
CA ALA A 50 -13.17 -15.14 7.77
C ALA A 50 -12.58 -16.44 8.32
N THR A 51 -11.29 -16.68 8.10
CA THR A 51 -10.57 -17.89 8.53
C THR A 51 -9.59 -17.66 9.67
N ASP A 52 -9.37 -16.40 10.05
CA ASP A 52 -8.36 -15.96 11.02
C ASP A 52 -6.91 -16.20 10.59
N ASP A 53 -6.68 -16.50 9.31
CA ASP A 53 -5.33 -16.69 8.77
C ASP A 53 -4.57 -15.36 8.73
N MET A 54 -3.51 -15.27 9.54
CA MET A 54 -2.59 -14.13 9.60
C MET A 54 -1.24 -14.54 9.00
N LYS A 55 -0.84 -13.87 7.93
CA LYS A 55 0.48 -14.03 7.31
C LYS A 55 1.24 -12.71 7.32
N VAL A 56 2.53 -12.80 7.63
CA VAL A 56 3.43 -11.64 7.67
C VAL A 56 4.72 -12.02 6.98
N TRP A 57 5.24 -11.09 6.19
CA TRP A 57 6.46 -11.24 5.41
C TRP A 57 7.44 -10.11 5.72
N LYS A 58 8.73 -10.41 5.54
CA LYS A 58 9.79 -9.40 5.57
C LYS A 58 9.80 -8.63 4.25
N ALA A 59 9.86 -7.31 4.33
CA ALA A 59 9.97 -6.48 3.14
C ALA A 59 11.36 -6.65 2.48
N PRO A 60 11.47 -6.67 1.13
CA PRO A 60 12.73 -6.95 0.41
C PRO A 60 13.91 -6.04 0.76
N ARG A 61 13.65 -4.81 1.23
CA ARG A 61 14.68 -3.84 1.66
C ARG A 61 14.55 -3.43 3.14
N GLY A 62 13.90 -4.26 3.94
CA GLY A 62 13.70 -4.01 5.36
C GLY A 62 12.82 -2.79 5.60
N ARG A 63 13.25 -1.91 6.51
CA ARG A 63 12.44 -0.80 7.05
C ARG A 63 11.89 0.13 5.98
N GLY A 64 10.74 0.74 6.29
CA GLY A 64 10.12 1.77 5.45
C GLY A 64 8.76 1.48 4.81
N PRO A 65 8.19 0.25 4.77
CA PRO A 65 6.83 0.06 4.27
C PRO A 65 5.83 1.00 4.95
N TYR A 66 5.07 1.75 4.16
CA TYR A 66 4.22 2.83 4.65
C TYR A 66 2.83 2.78 4.02
N GLY A 67 2.60 3.50 2.92
CA GLY A 67 1.30 3.50 2.25
C GLY A 67 1.08 2.22 1.46
N ILE A 68 -0.13 1.67 1.49
CA ILE A 68 -0.53 0.48 0.74
C ILE A 68 -1.90 0.70 0.08
N THR A 69 -2.07 0.21 -1.14
CA THR A 69 -3.37 0.21 -1.83
C THR A 69 -3.60 -1.08 -2.59
N THR A 70 -4.87 -1.39 -2.81
CA THR A 70 -5.32 -2.31 -3.85
C THR A 70 -5.67 -1.49 -5.09
N ALA A 71 -5.14 -1.88 -6.25
CA ALA A 71 -5.47 -1.30 -7.53
C ALA A 71 -6.82 -1.83 -8.05
N PRO A 72 -7.49 -1.14 -8.98
CA PRO A 72 -8.73 -1.65 -9.60
C PRO A 72 -8.57 -3.00 -10.30
N SER A 73 -7.35 -3.34 -10.75
CA SER A 73 -6.98 -4.64 -11.31
C SER A 73 -6.96 -5.78 -10.27
N GLY A 74 -7.01 -5.46 -8.97
CA GLY A 74 -6.93 -6.42 -7.87
C GLY A 74 -5.52 -6.61 -7.31
N GLU A 75 -4.50 -6.07 -7.97
CA GLU A 75 -3.12 -6.11 -7.51
C GLU A 75 -2.92 -5.19 -6.28
N VAL A 76 -2.03 -5.58 -5.38
CA VAL A 76 -1.72 -4.80 -4.17
C VAL A 76 -0.34 -4.20 -4.28
N TYR A 77 -0.22 -2.91 -3.95
CA TYR A 77 1.04 -2.18 -4.00
C TYR A 77 1.30 -1.45 -2.68
N TYR A 78 2.54 -1.42 -2.23
CA TYR A 78 2.96 -0.53 -1.14
C TYR A 78 4.15 0.34 -1.54
N ALA A 79 4.27 1.50 -0.89
CA ALA A 79 5.42 2.38 -0.98
C ALA A 79 6.32 2.19 0.25
N SER A 80 7.63 2.08 0.03
CA SER A 80 8.63 2.10 1.09
C SER A 80 9.33 3.46 1.14
N LEU A 81 9.13 4.21 2.23
CA LEU A 81 9.72 5.53 2.42
C LEU A 81 11.25 5.42 2.56
N ALA A 82 11.71 4.65 3.55
CA ALA A 82 13.13 4.49 3.82
C ALA A 82 13.84 3.61 2.77
N GLY A 83 13.12 2.65 2.19
CA GLY A 83 13.66 1.78 1.15
C GLY A 83 13.61 2.35 -0.27
N ASN A 84 13.04 3.55 -0.46
CA ASN A 84 12.94 4.28 -1.73
C ASN A 84 12.50 3.40 -2.92
N HIS A 85 11.37 2.71 -2.78
CA HIS A 85 10.78 1.88 -3.85
C HIS A 85 9.27 1.74 -3.69
N ILE A 86 8.61 1.32 -4.76
CA ILE A 86 7.29 0.69 -4.71
C ILE A 86 7.49 -0.82 -4.75
N ALA A 87 6.62 -1.58 -4.09
CA ALA A 87 6.56 -3.02 -4.25
C ALA A 87 5.17 -3.45 -4.68
N ARG A 88 5.10 -4.35 -5.65
CA ARG A 88 3.88 -5.07 -6.02
C ARG A 88 3.85 -6.39 -5.28
N ILE A 89 2.73 -6.72 -4.66
CA ILE A 89 2.50 -7.99 -3.99
C ILE A 89 1.73 -8.92 -4.92
N ASP A 90 2.23 -10.13 -5.11
CA ASP A 90 1.45 -11.24 -5.65
C ASP A 90 0.45 -11.71 -4.58
N VAL A 91 -0.84 -11.54 -4.84
CA VAL A 91 -1.89 -11.73 -3.82
C VAL A 91 -2.16 -13.19 -3.46
N GLU A 92 -1.70 -14.14 -4.28
CA GLU A 92 -1.87 -15.58 -4.03
C GLU A 92 -0.72 -16.11 -3.15
N THR A 93 0.51 -15.70 -3.43
CA THR A 93 1.72 -16.19 -2.76
C THR A 93 2.17 -15.28 -1.62
N GLY A 94 1.84 -13.99 -1.68
CA GLY A 94 2.34 -12.94 -0.80
C GLY A 94 3.74 -12.43 -1.15
N GLU A 95 4.34 -12.86 -2.27
CA GLU A 95 5.66 -12.39 -2.69
C GLU A 95 5.63 -10.92 -3.10
N ALA A 96 6.59 -10.12 -2.62
CA ALA A 96 6.73 -8.71 -2.99
C ALA A 96 7.86 -8.51 -3.99
N THR A 97 7.53 -8.02 -5.18
CA THR A 97 8.50 -7.61 -6.21
C THR A 97 8.76 -6.11 -6.14
N VAL A 98 10.04 -5.73 -6.05
CA VAL A 98 10.46 -4.32 -6.05
C VAL A 98 10.32 -3.71 -7.45
N ILE A 99 9.69 -2.55 -7.51
CA ILE A 99 9.62 -1.67 -8.67
C ILE A 99 10.48 -0.44 -8.34
N GLU A 100 11.57 -0.28 -9.09
CA GLU A 100 12.50 0.82 -8.88
C GLU A 100 11.87 2.14 -9.32
N PRO A 101 12.12 3.23 -8.58
CA PRO A 101 11.77 4.56 -9.06
C PRO A 101 12.59 4.90 -10.31
N PRO A 102 12.04 5.70 -11.23
CA PRO A 102 12.73 6.10 -12.46
C PRO A 102 13.96 6.98 -12.22
N THR A 103 14.14 7.53 -11.01
CA THR A 103 15.39 8.19 -10.62
C THR A 103 15.77 7.78 -9.19
N PRO A 104 17.07 7.56 -8.92
CA PRO A 104 17.55 7.25 -7.58
C PRO A 104 17.24 8.36 -6.56
N ALA A 105 17.02 7.97 -5.30
CA ALA A 105 16.92 8.87 -4.14
C ALA A 105 15.85 9.98 -4.17
N GLN A 106 14.80 9.85 -4.99
CA GLN A 106 13.74 10.87 -5.10
C GLN A 106 12.86 11.00 -3.85
N GLY A 107 12.88 10.02 -2.94
CA GLY A 107 11.96 9.96 -1.82
C GLY A 107 10.56 9.57 -2.32
N CYS A 108 10.19 8.31 -2.15
CA CYS A 108 8.83 7.86 -2.42
C CYS A 108 7.85 8.38 -1.34
N ALA A 109 7.65 9.70 -1.23
CA ALA A 109 6.61 10.27 -0.38
C ALA A 109 5.25 9.75 -0.87
N ALA A 110 4.63 8.86 -0.08
CA ALA A 110 3.46 8.11 -0.46
C ALA A 110 2.25 9.04 -0.68
N ARG A 111 2.02 9.46 -1.92
CA ARG A 111 0.70 9.85 -2.42
C ARG A 111 0.31 8.88 -3.51
N LEU A 112 -0.02 7.66 -3.10
CA LEU A 112 -0.62 6.69 -4.01
C LEU A 112 -2.05 7.17 -4.30
N VAL A 113 -2.27 7.67 -5.51
CA VAL A 113 -3.51 8.32 -5.93
C VAL A 113 -4.63 7.29 -5.92
N ARG A 114 -5.72 7.63 -5.21
CA ARG A 114 -7.02 6.98 -5.25
C ARG A 114 -7.57 6.99 -6.68
N LEU A 115 -7.19 6.01 -7.50
CA LEU A 115 -7.83 5.75 -8.78
C LEU A 115 -9.10 4.92 -8.52
N ALA A 116 -10.20 5.62 -8.26
CA ALA A 116 -11.52 5.02 -8.28
C ALA A 116 -12.48 5.95 -9.04
N ARG A 117 -12.90 5.45 -10.21
CA ARG A 117 -14.05 5.81 -11.08
C ARG A 117 -13.70 6.61 -12.36
N PRO A 118 -13.91 6.02 -13.56
CA PRO A 118 -14.24 6.81 -14.73
C PRO A 118 -15.68 7.35 -14.55
N HIS A 119 -16.20 8.14 -15.49
CA HIS A 119 -17.55 8.76 -15.46
C HIS A 119 -17.71 9.97 -14.52
N LEU A 120 -17.10 11.10 -14.88
CA LEU A 120 -17.85 12.31 -15.23
C LEU A 120 -16.94 13.24 -16.06
N GLY A 121 -17.46 13.73 -17.17
CA GLY A 121 -16.75 14.66 -18.04
C GLY A 121 -16.69 16.09 -17.50
N GLU A 122 -15.87 16.86 -18.20
CA GLU A 122 -15.79 18.33 -18.27
C GLU A 122 -14.85 19.10 -17.34
N LEU A 123 -13.89 19.74 -18.04
CA LEU A 123 -13.41 21.11 -17.91
C LEU A 123 -12.74 21.56 -16.60
N LEU A 124 -11.43 21.76 -16.69
CA LEU A 124 -10.81 23.07 -16.45
C LEU A 124 -9.38 23.10 -16.99
N GLU A 125 -9.21 23.71 -18.16
CA GLU A 125 -7.96 24.33 -18.56
C GLU A 125 -7.76 25.61 -17.74
N HIS A 126 -6.66 25.75 -16.97
CA HIS A 126 -5.93 27.03 -16.90
C HIS A 126 -4.55 26.95 -16.20
N ARG A 127 -3.52 27.08 -17.05
CA ARG A 127 -2.25 27.82 -16.92
C ARG A 127 -1.15 27.40 -15.91
N PRO A 128 0.13 27.41 -16.34
CA PRO A 128 1.27 27.04 -15.51
C PRO A 128 1.84 28.26 -14.76
N SER A 129 2.14 28.12 -13.47
CA SER A 129 2.96 29.08 -12.72
C SER A 129 3.78 28.42 -11.62
N ARG A 130 5.07 28.29 -11.89
CA ARG A 130 6.25 28.46 -11.01
C ARG A 130 6.05 28.29 -9.50
N HIS A 131 6.57 27.18 -8.97
CA HIS A 131 7.54 27.05 -7.87
C HIS A 131 7.44 25.62 -7.29
N VAL A 132 8.15 24.66 -7.89
CA VAL A 132 8.30 23.33 -7.29
C VAL A 132 9.39 23.44 -6.22
N ARG A 133 9.01 23.39 -4.94
CA ARG A 133 9.96 23.12 -3.85
C ARG A 133 10.29 21.63 -3.88
N SER A 134 11.52 21.28 -3.50
CA SER A 134 12.14 19.95 -3.63
C SER A 134 11.54 18.84 -2.73
N GLY A 135 10.22 18.74 -2.64
CA GLY A 135 9.52 17.78 -1.77
C GLY A 135 8.23 17.21 -2.34
N ASP A 136 7.87 17.52 -3.60
CA ASP A 136 6.58 17.11 -4.15
C ASP A 136 6.67 16.00 -5.22
N ALA A 137 6.02 14.90 -4.85
CA ALA A 137 5.23 13.99 -5.69
C ALA A 137 5.95 12.96 -6.57
N CYS A 138 6.08 11.75 -6.01
CA CYS A 138 6.10 10.52 -6.81
C CYS A 138 4.69 10.27 -7.38
N MET A 139 4.41 10.83 -8.56
CA MET A 139 3.27 10.44 -9.39
C MET A 139 3.75 9.31 -10.32
N ALA A 140 3.65 8.06 -9.88
CA ALA A 140 3.77 6.95 -10.80
C ALA A 140 2.47 6.91 -11.65
N ARG A 141 2.55 7.36 -12.91
CA ARG A 141 1.55 6.98 -13.91
C ARG A 141 1.73 5.48 -14.17
N MET A 142 0.95 4.67 -13.46
CA MET A 142 0.75 3.26 -13.79
C MET A 142 -0.24 3.18 -14.95
N GLU A 143 0.23 3.46 -16.17
CA GLU A 143 -0.50 3.03 -17.36
C GLU A 143 -0.30 1.52 -17.50
N ALA A 144 -1.42 0.81 -17.60
CA ALA A 144 -1.46 -0.63 -17.69
C ALA A 144 -0.64 -1.10 -18.89
N ALA A 145 0.41 -1.88 -18.64
CA ALA A 145 1.01 -2.72 -19.65
C ALA A 145 0.00 -3.84 -19.97
N GLY A 146 -0.86 -3.56 -20.96
CA GLY A 146 -1.88 -4.47 -21.45
C GLY A 146 -2.11 -4.26 -22.93
N ARG A 147 -1.26 -4.92 -23.74
CA ARG A 147 -1.36 -5.25 -25.17
C ARG A 147 -1.84 -4.17 -26.15
#